data_AF-A0A564Y6U3-F1
#
_entry.id   AF-A0A564Y6U3-F1
#
_cell.length_a   1.000
_cell.length_b   1.000
_cell.length_c   1.000
_cell.angle_alpha   90.00
_cell.angle_beta   90.00
_cell.angle_gamma   90.00
#
_symmetry.space_group_name_H-M   'P 1'
#
loop_
_entity.id
_entity.type
_entity.pdbx_description
1 polymer ?
#
loop_
_entity_poly.entity_id
_entity_poly.type
_entity_poly.pdbx_seq_one_letter_code
_entity_poly.pdbx_strand_id
1 'polypeptide(L)'
;MEVTPALADQFLSNPRFSAEIKSEDGNDNENPAFFCTEASTQRLLETETSDILLLVPGLKVPDDTKESYWLAEKPNISNRIVTAIKSSYIEPMSVRAPSLRNLKQRLLPSNFVGHIEDEDQDISAFDNFVSLDDLRKSVPCSEAELLHAMDRLNIFSWKGQCRKFQLDYLNNVLQSIFDMADELSLNWLHDGFSDPKD
;
A
#
# COMPACT_ATOMS: atom_id res chain seq x y z
N MET A 1 13.56 9.64 -10.70
CA MET A 1 12.92 9.34 -9.41
C MET A 1 14.01 9.37 -8.37
N GLU A 2 13.80 10.09 -7.29
CA GLU A 2 14.68 10.04 -6.13
C GLU A 2 14.64 8.64 -5.50
N VAL A 3 15.81 8.12 -5.18
CA VAL A 3 15.96 6.81 -4.56
C VAL A 3 16.54 7.05 -3.17
N THR A 4 15.73 6.83 -2.15
CA THR A 4 16.18 6.94 -0.76
C THR A 4 17.20 5.84 -0.45
N PRO A 5 18.10 6.01 0.55
CA PRO A 5 19.06 4.98 0.90
C PRO A 5 18.41 3.62 1.21
N ALA A 6 17.28 3.63 1.92
CA ALA A 6 16.52 2.41 2.20
C ALA A 6 15.99 1.73 0.93
N LEU A 7 15.54 2.50 -0.07
CA LEU A 7 15.10 1.96 -1.34
C LEU A 7 16.29 1.47 -2.19
N ALA A 8 17.42 2.17 -2.15
CA ALA A 8 18.67 1.73 -2.78
C ALA A 8 19.15 0.40 -2.21
N ASP A 9 19.13 0.24 -0.89
CA ASP A 9 19.49 -1.00 -0.21
C ASP A 9 18.56 -2.15 -0.64
N GLN A 10 17.26 -1.90 -0.79
CA GLN A 10 16.31 -2.89 -1.30
C GLN A 10 16.61 -3.30 -2.75
N PHE A 11 16.93 -2.34 -3.62
CA PHE A 11 17.32 -2.63 -5.01
C PHE A 11 18.60 -3.46 -5.10
N LEU A 12 19.58 -3.19 -4.24
CA LEU A 12 20.88 -3.86 -4.27
C LEU A 12 20.86 -5.24 -3.60
N SER A 13 20.07 -5.40 -2.52
CA SER A 13 20.02 -6.63 -1.73
C SER A 13 19.07 -7.69 -2.30
N ASN A 14 18.00 -7.29 -3.00
CA ASN A 14 16.99 -8.20 -3.49
C ASN A 14 16.95 -8.25 -5.03
N PRO A 15 17.49 -9.32 -5.67
CA PRO A 15 17.46 -9.46 -7.12
C PRO A 15 16.05 -9.72 -7.69
N ARG A 16 15.05 -9.95 -6.84
CA ARG A 16 13.63 -10.11 -7.20
C ARG A 16 12.76 -8.96 -6.68
N PHE A 17 13.35 -7.81 -6.41
CA PHE A 17 12.59 -6.63 -6.01
C PHE A 17 11.44 -6.38 -7.01
N SER A 18 10.22 -6.34 -6.48
CA SER A 18 9.02 -6.02 -7.24
C SER A 18 8.35 -4.79 -6.63
N ALA A 19 7.98 -3.85 -7.49
CA ALA A 19 7.19 -2.70 -7.12
C ALA A 19 6.23 -2.38 -8.25
N GLU A 20 5.02 -1.97 -7.87
CA GLU A 20 3.94 -1.62 -8.78
C GLU A 20 3.66 -0.13 -8.68
N ILE A 21 3.45 0.52 -9.83
CA ILE A 21 2.93 1.88 -9.87
C ILE A 21 1.42 1.80 -10.06
N LYS A 22 0.68 2.33 -9.08
CA LYS A 22 -0.78 2.32 -9.07
C LYS A 22 -1.31 3.76 -9.05
N SER A 23 -2.50 3.98 -9.61
CA SER A 23 -3.24 5.23 -9.50
C SER A 23 -4.55 4.99 -8.74
N GLU A 24 -5.14 6.03 -8.16
CA GLU A 24 -6.54 5.96 -7.72
C GLU A 24 -7.47 5.90 -8.95
N ASP A 25 -8.63 5.25 -8.81
CA ASP A 25 -9.65 5.21 -9.87
C ASP A 25 -10.18 6.62 -10.18
N GLY A 26 -10.06 7.04 -11.45
CA GLY A 26 -10.54 8.33 -11.96
C GLY A 26 -9.94 8.62 -13.34
N ASN A 27 -10.23 9.79 -13.91
CA ASN A 27 -9.79 10.14 -15.26
C ASN A 27 -8.25 10.25 -15.32
N ASP A 28 -7.62 9.53 -16.26
CA ASP A 28 -6.20 9.13 -16.26
C ASP A 28 -5.15 10.27 -16.16
N ASN A 29 -5.53 11.53 -16.32
CA ASN A 29 -4.58 12.64 -16.45
C ASN A 29 -4.31 13.46 -15.18
N GLU A 30 -5.07 13.30 -14.09
CA GLU A 30 -4.87 14.11 -12.87
C GLU A 30 -4.75 13.29 -11.58
N ASN A 31 -4.83 11.97 -11.66
CA ASN A 31 -4.81 11.14 -10.47
C ASN A 31 -3.39 10.99 -9.91
N PRO A 32 -3.24 11.02 -8.57
CA PRO A 32 -1.96 10.77 -7.95
C PRO A 32 -1.47 9.36 -8.27
N ALA A 33 -0.20 9.25 -8.63
CA ALA A 33 0.49 7.97 -8.77
C ALA A 33 1.12 7.56 -7.45
N PHE A 34 1.13 6.26 -7.18
CA PHE A 34 1.67 5.66 -5.98
C PHE A 34 2.65 4.55 -6.36
N PHE A 35 3.80 4.56 -5.72
CA PHE A 35 4.80 3.51 -5.78
C PHE A 35 4.57 2.54 -4.63
N CYS A 36 4.10 1.35 -4.96
CA CYS A 36 3.74 0.30 -4.01
C CYS A 36 4.79 -0.80 -4.05
N THR A 37 5.47 -1.02 -2.93
CA THR A 37 6.30 -2.21 -2.70
C THR A 37 5.47 -3.29 -2.00
N GLU A 38 6.05 -4.43 -1.67
CA GLU A 38 5.37 -5.45 -0.87
C GLU A 38 4.96 -4.96 0.53
N ALA A 39 5.73 -4.03 1.11
CA ALA A 39 5.59 -3.61 2.51
C ALA A 39 5.13 -2.16 2.72
N SER A 40 5.35 -1.27 1.73
CA SER A 40 5.07 0.17 1.90
C SER A 40 4.59 0.83 0.62
N THR A 41 3.78 1.87 0.79
CA THR A 41 3.29 2.72 -0.30
C THR A 41 3.81 4.15 -0.18
N GLN A 42 4.28 4.69 -1.30
CA GLN A 42 4.75 6.07 -1.41
C GLN A 42 3.96 6.79 -2.50
N ARG A 43 3.54 8.03 -2.25
CA ARG A 43 2.96 8.89 -3.29
C ARG A 43 4.08 9.48 -4.13
N LEU A 44 3.96 9.43 -5.44
CA LEU A 44 4.90 10.04 -6.37
C LEU A 44 4.49 11.50 -6.62
N LEU A 45 5.40 12.42 -6.37
CA LEU A 45 5.23 13.85 -6.63
C LEU A 45 6.22 14.28 -7.69
N GLU A 46 5.74 15.04 -8.68
CA GLU A 46 6.62 15.72 -9.61
C GLU A 46 7.05 17.05 -9.01
N THR A 47 8.37 17.23 -8.87
CA THR A 47 8.98 18.42 -8.30
C THR A 47 9.81 19.10 -9.38
N GLU A 48 9.47 20.36 -9.70
CA GLU A 48 10.23 21.19 -10.63
C GLU A 48 11.53 21.68 -9.99
N THR A 49 12.57 21.81 -10.81
CA THR A 49 13.86 22.36 -10.41
C THR A 49 14.14 23.63 -11.20
N SER A 50 14.72 24.65 -10.54
CA SER A 50 15.26 25.83 -11.24
C SER A 50 16.44 25.48 -12.14
N ASP A 51 17.13 24.39 -11.81
CA ASP A 51 18.29 23.90 -12.52
C ASP A 51 17.90 22.86 -13.58
N ILE A 52 18.72 22.76 -14.62
CA ILE A 52 18.56 21.76 -15.68
C ILE A 52 19.36 20.51 -15.31
N LEU A 53 18.67 19.38 -15.23
CA LEU A 53 19.26 18.07 -15.00
C LEU A 53 19.70 17.46 -16.34
N LEU A 54 21.00 17.17 -16.46
CA LEU A 54 21.59 16.53 -17.63
C LEU A 54 21.89 15.05 -17.32
N LEU A 55 21.25 14.15 -18.05
CA LEU A 55 21.51 12.72 -17.98
C LEU A 55 22.60 12.36 -19.00
N VAL A 56 23.81 12.12 -18.49
CA VAL A 56 25.00 11.82 -19.29
C VAL A 56 25.59 10.46 -18.85
N PRO A 57 25.25 9.36 -19.53
CA PRO A 57 25.76 8.03 -19.19
C PRO A 57 27.29 7.96 -19.26
N GLY A 58 27.91 7.29 -18.28
CA GLY A 58 29.35 7.09 -18.24
C GLY A 58 30.17 8.38 -18.06
N LEU A 59 29.53 9.44 -17.56
CA LEU A 59 30.22 10.62 -17.07
C LEU A 59 31.04 10.22 -15.83
N LYS A 60 32.36 10.40 -15.91
CA LYS A 60 33.25 10.19 -14.78
C LYS A 60 33.41 11.53 -14.08
N VAL A 61 32.84 11.64 -12.89
CA VAL A 61 33.17 12.75 -11.98
C VAL A 61 34.46 12.35 -11.27
N PRO A 62 35.51 13.18 -11.28
CA PRO A 62 36.74 12.86 -10.56
C PRO A 62 36.46 12.80 -9.04
N ASP A 63 36.70 11.65 -8.40
CA ASP A 63 36.48 11.46 -6.95
C ASP A 63 37.53 12.18 -6.09
N ASP A 64 38.76 12.30 -6.60
CA ASP A 64 39.83 13.03 -5.91
C ASP A 64 40.25 14.21 -6.78
N THR A 65 40.14 15.41 -6.23
CA THR A 65 40.82 16.62 -6.68
C THR A 65 42.33 16.49 -6.43
N LYS A 66 42.99 15.44 -6.94
CA LYS A 66 44.45 15.46 -7.00
C LYS A 66 44.81 16.59 -7.96
N GLU A 67 45.60 17.56 -7.50
CA GLU A 67 46.13 18.65 -8.33
C GLU A 67 46.76 18.12 -9.63
N SER A 68 47.24 16.87 -9.63
CA SER A 68 47.72 16.14 -10.80
C SER A 68 46.70 15.96 -11.94
N TYR A 69 45.39 16.03 -11.67
CA TYR A 69 44.35 15.97 -12.71
C TYR A 69 44.31 17.28 -13.52
N TRP A 70 44.56 18.42 -12.87
CA TRP A 70 44.63 19.75 -13.49
C TRP A 70 46.02 20.08 -14.03
N LEU A 71 47.06 19.44 -13.49
CA LEU A 71 48.47 19.59 -13.89
C LEU A 71 48.95 18.56 -14.93
N ALA A 72 48.07 17.65 -15.39
CA ALA A 72 48.43 16.67 -16.40
C ALA A 72 48.77 17.37 -17.74
N GLU A 73 49.97 17.09 -18.29
CA GLU A 73 50.43 17.64 -19.58
C GLU A 73 49.51 17.30 -20.78
N LYS A 74 48.59 16.33 -20.60
CA LYS A 74 47.54 16.01 -21.57
C LYS A 74 46.16 16.05 -20.89
N PRO A 75 45.24 16.89 -21.37
CA PRO A 75 43.88 16.91 -20.83
C PRO A 75 43.17 15.58 -21.16
N ASN A 76 42.58 14.95 -20.14
CA ASN A 76 41.70 13.80 -20.33
C ASN A 76 40.34 14.28 -20.87
N ILE A 77 40.27 14.52 -22.18
CA ILE A 77 39.04 14.93 -22.87
C ILE A 77 38.23 13.68 -23.21
N SER A 78 37.05 13.53 -22.61
CA SER A 78 36.08 12.51 -23.00
C SER A 78 34.85 13.18 -23.61
N ASN A 79 34.56 12.87 -24.87
CA ASN A 79 33.30 13.29 -25.50
C ASN A 79 32.16 12.40 -24.99
N ARG A 80 31.09 13.05 -24.52
CA ARG A 80 29.88 12.39 -24.04
C ARG A 80 28.65 13.04 -24.66
N ILE A 81 27.62 12.24 -24.89
CA ILE A 81 26.35 12.69 -25.44
C ILE A 81 25.35 12.81 -24.28
N VAL A 82 24.72 13.97 -24.18
CA VAL A 82 23.58 14.17 -23.28
C VAL A 82 22.41 13.35 -23.82
N THR A 83 21.95 12.37 -23.03
CA THR A 83 20.85 11.47 -23.44
C THR A 83 19.50 12.06 -23.12
N ALA A 84 19.40 12.84 -22.04
CA ALA A 84 18.18 13.56 -21.70
C ALA A 84 18.48 14.85 -20.94
N ILE A 85 17.57 15.80 -21.08
CA ILE A 85 17.53 17.09 -20.39
C ILE A 85 16.19 17.15 -19.66
N LYS A 86 16.21 17.40 -18.35
CA LYS A 86 15.02 17.43 -17.50
C LYS A 86 15.01 18.69 -16.62
N SER A 87 13.83 19.21 -16.32
CA SER A 87 13.59 20.34 -15.41
C SER A 87 12.71 19.94 -14.23
N SER A 88 12.41 18.65 -14.08
CA SER A 88 11.65 18.08 -12.98
C SER A 88 12.17 16.70 -12.65
N TYR A 89 11.92 16.27 -11.42
CA TYR A 89 12.16 14.90 -10.96
C TYR A 89 10.97 14.40 -10.16
N ILE A 90 10.93 13.09 -9.94
CA ILE A 90 9.88 12.43 -9.17
C ILE A 90 10.40 12.16 -7.76
N GLU A 91 9.72 12.67 -6.75
CA GLU A 91 10.01 12.47 -5.33
C GLU A 91 9.00 11.48 -4.72
N PRO A 92 9.45 10.37 -4.11
CA PRO A 92 8.57 9.47 -3.38
C PRO A 92 8.31 9.97 -1.95
N MET A 93 7.06 10.37 -1.68
CA MET A 93 6.61 10.78 -0.35
C MET A 93 5.94 9.61 0.37
N SER A 94 6.41 9.26 1.57
CA SER A 94 5.76 8.23 2.39
C SER A 94 4.37 8.68 2.81
N VAL A 95 3.36 7.82 2.59
CA VAL A 95 1.95 8.11 2.90
C VAL A 95 1.32 6.96 3.67
N ARG A 96 0.29 7.26 4.45
CA ARG A 96 -0.55 6.21 5.06
C ARG A 96 -1.57 5.73 4.03
N ALA A 97 -1.30 4.59 3.42
CA ALA A 97 -2.20 3.89 2.50
C ALA A 97 -2.67 2.56 3.11
N PRO A 98 -3.81 2.01 2.66
CA PRO A 98 -4.85 2.71 1.91
C PRO A 98 -5.64 3.71 2.77
N SER A 99 -6.26 4.69 2.13
CA SER A 99 -7.22 5.58 2.82
C SER A 99 -8.38 4.76 3.37
N LEU A 100 -8.51 4.69 4.70
CA LEU A 100 -9.60 3.97 5.36
C LEU A 100 -10.97 4.49 4.94
N ARG A 101 -11.06 5.78 4.57
CA ARG A 101 -12.29 6.37 4.04
C ARG A 101 -12.66 5.78 2.68
N ASN A 102 -11.69 5.69 1.77
CA ASN A 102 -11.91 5.14 0.42
C ASN A 102 -12.23 3.64 0.51
N LEU A 103 -11.50 2.91 1.36
CA LEU A 103 -11.75 1.49 1.60
C LEU A 103 -13.15 1.26 2.19
N LYS A 104 -13.57 2.07 3.18
CA LYS A 104 -14.95 2.03 3.72
C LYS A 104 -15.98 2.29 2.63
N GLN A 105 -15.78 3.29 1.78
CA GLN A 105 -16.72 3.65 0.71
C GLN A 105 -16.90 2.52 -0.30
N ARG A 106 -15.81 1.85 -0.70
CA ARG A 106 -15.87 0.69 -1.61
C ARG A 106 -16.58 -0.51 -1.01
N LEU A 107 -16.49 -0.68 0.31
CA LEU A 107 -17.09 -1.80 1.04
C LEU A 107 -18.45 -1.46 1.67
N LEU A 108 -19.00 -0.27 1.40
CA LEU A 108 -20.38 0.09 1.77
C LEU A 108 -21.44 -0.93 1.29
N PRO A 109 -21.41 -1.43 0.03
CA PRO A 109 -22.38 -2.43 -0.42
C PRO A 109 -22.19 -3.78 0.28
N SER A 110 -21.00 -4.06 0.81
CA SER A 110 -20.63 -5.33 1.47
C SER A 110 -20.69 -5.25 2.99
N ASN A 111 -21.49 -4.33 3.55
CA ASN A 111 -21.71 -4.29 5.00
C ASN A 111 -22.56 -5.49 5.43
N PHE A 112 -22.12 -6.16 6.48
CA PHE A 112 -22.74 -7.34 7.04
C PHE A 112 -23.57 -6.94 8.27
N VAL A 113 -24.87 -7.25 8.26
CA VAL A 113 -25.85 -6.74 9.23
C VAL A 113 -26.54 -7.86 10.02
N GLY A 114 -26.74 -9.02 9.40
CA GLY A 114 -27.57 -10.10 9.93
C GLY A 114 -26.85 -11.43 10.11
N HIS A 115 -27.58 -12.53 9.99
CA HIS A 115 -27.00 -13.87 9.96
C HIS A 115 -26.52 -14.19 8.55
N ILE A 116 -25.35 -14.83 8.45
CA ILE A 116 -24.74 -15.20 7.17
C ILE A 116 -25.70 -16.06 6.34
N GLU A 117 -26.51 -16.89 7.01
CA GLU A 117 -27.48 -17.80 6.41
C GLU A 117 -28.71 -17.09 5.81
N ASP A 118 -29.06 -15.91 6.33
CA ASP A 118 -30.17 -15.10 5.84
C ASP A 118 -29.75 -14.22 4.66
N GLU A 119 -28.54 -13.65 4.71
CA GLU A 119 -27.99 -12.79 3.64
C GLU A 119 -27.47 -13.59 2.43
N ASP A 120 -27.07 -14.86 2.63
CA ASP A 120 -26.57 -15.72 1.55
C ASP A 120 -27.70 -16.31 0.66
N GLN A 121 -28.98 -16.04 0.96
CA GLN A 121 -30.12 -16.46 0.12
C GLN A 121 -30.29 -15.60 -1.14
N ASP A 122 -29.85 -14.33 -1.10
CA ASP A 122 -29.89 -13.42 -2.25
C ASP A 122 -28.61 -13.56 -3.08
N ILE A 123 -28.59 -14.56 -3.97
CA ILE A 123 -27.47 -14.86 -4.88
C ILE A 123 -27.13 -13.63 -5.76
N SER A 124 -28.11 -12.78 -6.08
CA SER A 124 -27.91 -11.54 -6.85
C SER A 124 -27.11 -10.45 -6.12
N ALA A 125 -27.00 -10.53 -4.79
CA ALA A 125 -26.18 -9.59 -4.01
C ALA A 125 -24.68 -9.91 -4.11
N PHE A 126 -24.32 -11.17 -4.40
CA PHE A 126 -22.94 -11.62 -4.50
C PHE A 126 -22.17 -10.98 -5.66
N ASP A 127 -22.83 -10.64 -6.76
CA ASP A 127 -22.19 -9.99 -7.92
C ASP A 127 -21.72 -8.55 -7.59
N ASN A 128 -22.24 -7.94 -6.53
CA ASN A 128 -21.87 -6.59 -6.12
C ASN A 128 -20.75 -6.56 -5.05
N PHE A 129 -20.30 -7.73 -4.58
CA PHE A 129 -19.30 -7.82 -3.54
C PHE A 129 -17.89 -7.86 -4.10
N VAL A 130 -16.98 -7.15 -3.41
CA VAL A 130 -15.60 -6.96 -3.88
C VAL A 130 -14.74 -8.09 -3.34
N SER A 131 -13.98 -8.77 -4.22
CA SER A 131 -12.99 -9.77 -3.79
C SER A 131 -11.71 -9.11 -3.26
N LEU A 132 -10.88 -9.88 -2.55
CA LEU A 132 -9.58 -9.39 -2.08
C LEU A 132 -8.68 -8.97 -3.26
N ASP A 133 -8.72 -9.73 -4.36
CA ASP A 133 -7.95 -9.43 -5.56
C ASP A 133 -8.42 -8.14 -6.25
N ASP A 134 -9.73 -7.88 -6.22
CA ASP A 134 -10.31 -6.64 -6.75
C ASP A 134 -9.92 -5.44 -5.89
N LEU A 135 -9.88 -5.60 -4.55
CA LEU A 135 -9.37 -4.56 -3.65
C LEU A 135 -7.88 -4.27 -3.92
N ARG A 136 -7.07 -5.33 -4.12
CA ARG A 136 -5.63 -5.19 -4.42
C ARG A 136 -5.37 -4.43 -5.72
N LYS A 137 -6.23 -4.60 -6.73
CA LYS A 137 -6.13 -3.91 -8.02
C LYS A 137 -6.66 -2.49 -7.97
N SER A 138 -7.78 -2.26 -7.30
CA SER A 138 -8.49 -0.97 -7.29
C SER A 138 -7.95 0.03 -6.26
N VAL A 139 -7.27 -0.44 -5.22
CA VAL A 139 -6.74 0.41 -4.15
C VAL A 139 -5.22 0.54 -4.28
N PRO A 140 -4.68 1.76 -4.42
CA PRO A 140 -3.24 1.95 -4.49
C PRO A 140 -2.61 1.79 -3.11
N CYS A 141 -2.27 0.56 -2.78
CA CYS A 141 -1.54 0.20 -1.56
C CYS A 141 -0.74 -1.09 -1.73
N SER A 142 0.20 -1.28 -0.80
CA SER A 142 0.91 -2.55 -0.60
C SER A 142 0.01 -3.61 0.02
N GLU A 143 0.39 -4.87 -0.14
CA GLU A 143 -0.37 -6.01 0.39
C GLU A 143 -0.41 -6.00 1.92
N ALA A 144 0.73 -5.73 2.56
CA ALA A 144 0.81 -5.65 4.01
C ALA A 144 -0.08 -4.53 4.60
N GLU A 145 -0.07 -3.36 3.97
CA GLU A 145 -0.90 -2.23 4.40
C GLU A 145 -2.40 -2.48 4.17
N LEU A 146 -2.76 -3.15 3.07
CA LEU A 146 -4.15 -3.54 2.81
C LEU A 146 -4.68 -4.47 3.90
N LEU A 147 -3.93 -5.53 4.24
CA LEU A 147 -4.31 -6.47 5.28
C LEU A 147 -4.46 -5.78 6.64
N HIS A 148 -3.53 -4.88 6.98
CA HIS A 148 -3.62 -4.11 8.21
C HIS A 148 -4.83 -3.16 8.23
N ALA A 149 -5.14 -2.53 7.09
CA ALA A 149 -6.34 -1.70 6.97
C ALA A 149 -7.63 -2.51 7.05
N MET A 150 -7.64 -3.74 6.53
CA MET A 150 -8.77 -4.66 6.62
C MET A 150 -9.05 -5.07 8.08
N ASP A 151 -8.01 -5.46 8.80
CA ASP A 151 -8.09 -5.80 10.22
C ASP A 151 -8.64 -4.64 11.05
N ARG A 152 -8.12 -3.43 10.84
CA ARG A 152 -8.58 -2.21 11.53
C ARG A 152 -10.04 -1.83 11.25
N LEU A 153 -10.61 -2.31 10.15
CA LEU A 153 -11.99 -2.03 9.76
C LEU A 153 -12.93 -3.21 10.06
N ASN A 154 -12.44 -4.26 10.73
CA ASN A 154 -13.15 -5.52 10.96
C ASN A 154 -13.71 -6.09 9.65
N ILE A 155 -12.88 -6.07 8.61
CA ILE A 155 -13.20 -6.66 7.31
C ILE A 155 -12.73 -8.11 7.33
N PHE A 156 -13.60 -9.01 6.93
CA PHE A 156 -13.32 -10.44 6.84
C PHE A 156 -13.64 -10.96 5.44
N SER A 157 -12.98 -12.05 5.05
CA SER A 157 -13.27 -12.75 3.81
C SER A 157 -14.26 -13.89 4.06
N TRP A 158 -15.40 -13.87 3.37
CA TRP A 158 -16.37 -14.97 3.36
C TRP A 158 -16.61 -15.43 1.92
N LYS A 159 -16.45 -16.73 1.65
CA LYS A 159 -16.60 -17.32 0.29
C LYS A 159 -15.83 -16.56 -0.81
N GLY A 160 -14.66 -16.02 -0.49
CA GLY A 160 -13.81 -15.26 -1.43
C GLY A 160 -14.15 -13.77 -1.58
N GLN A 161 -15.12 -13.26 -0.82
CA GLN A 161 -15.57 -11.87 -0.88
C GLN A 161 -15.28 -11.14 0.42
N CYS A 162 -14.92 -9.87 0.32
CA CYS A 162 -14.64 -9.03 1.48
C CYS A 162 -15.95 -8.43 2.02
N ARG A 163 -16.26 -8.74 3.28
CA ARG A 163 -17.41 -8.18 4.00
C ARG A 163 -16.94 -7.41 5.22
N LYS A 164 -17.69 -6.37 5.58
CA LYS A 164 -17.38 -5.51 6.73
C LYS A 164 -18.44 -5.67 7.80
N PHE A 165 -18.04 -6.00 9.02
CA PHE A 165 -18.97 -6.05 10.14
C PHE A 165 -19.53 -4.66 10.46
N GLN A 166 -20.86 -4.56 10.60
CA GLN A 166 -21.48 -3.39 11.21
C GLN A 166 -21.28 -3.41 12.73
N LEU A 167 -21.16 -2.22 13.32
CA LEU A 167 -20.94 -2.07 14.76
C LEU A 167 -22.11 -2.65 15.56
N ASP A 168 -23.33 -2.45 15.10
CA ASP A 168 -24.53 -2.96 15.77
C ASP A 168 -24.54 -4.49 15.80
N TYR A 169 -24.13 -5.14 14.71
CA TYR A 169 -23.96 -6.58 14.67
C TYR A 169 -22.90 -7.06 15.68
N LEU A 170 -21.74 -6.40 15.73
CA LEU A 170 -20.68 -6.76 16.69
C LEU A 170 -21.15 -6.62 18.13
N ASN A 171 -21.91 -5.57 18.45
CA ASN A 171 -22.49 -5.39 19.78
C ASN A 171 -23.48 -6.50 20.13
N ASN A 172 -24.35 -6.89 19.19
CA ASN A 172 -25.31 -7.98 19.39
C ASN A 172 -24.61 -9.33 19.60
N VAL A 173 -23.56 -9.61 18.82
CA VAL A 173 -22.77 -10.84 18.98
C VAL A 173 -22.06 -10.86 20.32
N LEU A 174 -21.42 -9.76 20.72
CA LEU A 174 -20.78 -9.66 22.03
C LEU A 174 -21.78 -9.88 23.16
N GLN A 175 -22.96 -9.27 23.08
CA GLN A 175 -24.01 -9.50 24.07
C GLN A 175 -24.44 -10.97 24.12
N SER A 176 -24.63 -11.60 22.96
CA SER A 176 -25.00 -13.02 22.88
C SER A 176 -23.93 -13.95 23.47
N ILE A 177 -22.65 -13.60 23.30
CA ILE A 177 -21.52 -14.32 23.92
C ILE A 177 -21.58 -14.20 25.44
N PHE A 178 -21.85 -13.00 25.97
CA PHE A 178 -22.00 -12.81 27.42
C PHE A 178 -23.21 -13.56 27.98
N ASP A 179 -24.36 -13.48 27.30
CA ASP A 179 -25.57 -14.19 27.70
C ASP A 179 -25.32 -15.71 27.76
N MET A 180 -24.62 -16.26 26.75
CA MET A 180 -24.25 -17.68 26.72
C MET A 180 -23.23 -18.05 27.82
N ALA A 181 -22.28 -17.15 28.12
CA ALA A 181 -21.31 -17.39 29.19
C ALA A 181 -21.99 -17.47 30.56
N ASP A 182 -22.98 -16.60 30.79
CA ASP A 182 -23.78 -16.59 32.01
C ASP A 182 -24.68 -17.85 32.08
N GLU A 183 -25.29 -18.28 30.97
CA GLU A 183 -26.05 -19.55 30.90
C GLU A 183 -25.19 -20.77 31.24
N LEU A 184 -23.95 -20.80 30.73
CA LEU A 184 -22.99 -21.87 31.00
C LEU A 184 -22.31 -21.75 32.38
N SER A 185 -22.66 -20.72 33.16
CA SER A 185 -22.05 -20.41 34.47
C SER A 185 -20.51 -20.33 34.40
N LEU A 186 -19.98 -19.82 33.29
CA LEU A 186 -18.54 -19.61 33.12
C LEU A 186 -18.10 -18.43 34.01
N ASN A 187 -17.08 -18.61 34.84
CA ASN A 187 -16.47 -17.52 35.61
C ASN A 187 -15.54 -16.66 34.73
N TRP A 188 -16.08 -16.11 33.64
CA TRP A 188 -15.34 -15.31 32.65
C TRP A 188 -14.68 -14.06 33.26
N LEU A 189 -15.21 -13.54 34.38
CA LEU A 189 -14.60 -12.45 35.15
C LEU A 189 -13.25 -12.81 35.78
N HIS A 190 -13.03 -14.09 36.10
CA HIS A 190 -11.83 -14.58 36.78
C HIS A 190 -10.90 -15.35 35.84
N ASP A 191 -11.47 -16.20 34.97
CA ASP A 191 -10.71 -17.12 34.13
C ASP A 191 -10.58 -16.62 32.67
N GLY A 192 -11.32 -15.57 32.30
CA GLY A 192 -11.39 -15.07 30.93
C GLY A 192 -12.18 -16.00 30.00
N PHE A 193 -12.22 -15.64 28.71
CA PHE A 193 -12.64 -16.56 27.66
C PHE A 193 -11.41 -17.34 27.19
N SER A 194 -11.50 -18.66 27.12
CA SER A 194 -10.45 -19.50 26.54
C SER A 194 -10.15 -19.07 25.11
N ASP A 195 -8.87 -19.01 24.74
CA ASP A 195 -8.46 -18.67 23.37
C ASP A 195 -9.04 -19.75 22.42
N PRO A 196 -9.78 -19.39 21.35
CA PRO A 196 -10.35 -20.37 20.41
C PRO A 196 -9.31 -21.20 19.63
N LYS A 197 -8.01 -21.05 19.94
CA LYS A 197 -6.90 -21.80 19.35
C LYS A 197 -6.35 -22.94 20.24
N ASP A 198 -6.88 -23.11 21.45
CA ASP A 198 -6.68 -24.30 22.30
C ASP A 198 -7.77 -25.36 22.07
#